data_AF-A0A7X3CNS7-F1
#
_entry.id   AF-A0A7X3CNS7-F1
#
_cell.length_a   1.000
_cell.length_b   1.000
_cell.length_c   1.000
_cell.angle_alpha   90.00
_cell.angle_beta   90.00
_cell.angle_gamma   90.00
#
_symmetry.space_group_name_H-M   'P 1'
#
loop_
_entity.id
_entity.type
_entity.pdbx_description
1 polymer ?
#
loop_
_entity_poly.entity_id
_entity_poly.type
_entity_poly.pdbx_seq_one_letter_code
_entity_poly.pdbx_strand_id
1 'polypeptide(L)'
;MFSKLFRFFEKKSAMDSSQEEAATNNPTENNITKQSEKITRLSVSELTPVDILMLHYASGTKVGEMQFAGFWNYLYEIDPNDLLNKLIFSGLINKSYNIESNLNSSTVSDLKEVLKKMNIPVSGTKKVLISRLLSSLSISQLHLHFPEETYELSETAKRTLDENEHVPFFHSHLAKTNITIFEADQIKKKEPSYNKFQIAYRILNERKERNKLNNNWGLYRNDIHSISVIQYIEGNLRESLTNLFLVCFFDLSGMDNNFNLNYMYIFERGFFPYEKSFCTIAPGIISKIISFQKKLNLNTDDFQRLYFETIDQVEAPFHLFTKEETYQILILEIEKDIDSLKKIYRIAKHRYLKSKDKMQPEVRL
;
A
#
# COMPACT_ATOMS: atom_id res chain seq x y z
N MET A 1 1.86 -5.31 -15.54
CA MET A 1 2.20 -5.81 -14.19
C MET A 1 0.97 -6.20 -13.35
N PHE A 2 -0.26 -5.78 -13.71
CA PHE A 2 -1.51 -6.16 -13.02
C PHE A 2 -2.13 -7.52 -13.45
N SER A 3 -1.73 -8.13 -14.57
CA SER A 3 -2.41 -9.33 -15.09
C SER A 3 -2.06 -10.65 -14.39
N LYS A 4 -1.01 -10.70 -13.56
CA LYS A 4 -0.60 -11.94 -12.86
C LYS A 4 -1.31 -12.16 -11.52
N LEU A 5 -1.99 -11.15 -10.95
CA LEU A 5 -2.74 -11.29 -9.70
C LEU A 5 -4.09 -12.03 -9.88
N PHE A 6 -4.66 -11.99 -11.08
CA PHE A 6 -6.03 -12.45 -11.35
C PHE A 6 -6.23 -13.98 -11.38
N ARG A 7 -5.17 -14.77 -11.60
CA ARG A 7 -5.33 -16.24 -11.78
C ARG A 7 -5.57 -17.04 -10.50
N PHE A 8 -5.52 -16.40 -9.32
CA PHE A 8 -5.67 -17.13 -8.06
C PHE A 8 -7.13 -17.24 -7.58
N PHE A 9 -8.06 -16.45 -8.11
CA PHE A 9 -9.44 -16.36 -7.60
C PHE A 9 -10.50 -17.13 -8.41
N GLU A 10 -10.21 -17.60 -9.63
CA GLU A 10 -11.22 -18.26 -10.49
C GLU A 10 -11.60 -19.69 -10.07
N LYS A 11 -10.89 -20.34 -9.15
CA LYS A 11 -11.00 -21.80 -8.96
C LYS A 11 -11.97 -22.28 -7.89
N LYS A 12 -12.87 -21.43 -7.37
CA LYS A 12 -13.73 -21.82 -6.21
C LYS A 12 -15.24 -21.60 -6.36
N SER A 13 -15.77 -21.21 -7.51
CA SER A 13 -17.21 -20.90 -7.64
C SER A 13 -17.98 -21.71 -8.70
N ALA A 14 -17.65 -22.99 -8.90
CA ALA A 14 -18.43 -23.87 -9.75
C ALA A 14 -18.90 -25.10 -8.96
N MET A 15 -20.06 -24.98 -8.29
CA MET A 15 -21.00 -26.04 -7.91
C MET A 15 -22.09 -25.41 -7.04
N ASP A 16 -23.24 -25.04 -7.62
CA ASP A 16 -24.51 -25.77 -7.46
C ASP A 16 -25.68 -24.92 -7.99
N SER A 17 -26.51 -25.50 -8.84
CA SER A 17 -27.68 -24.85 -9.44
C SER A 17 -28.81 -25.86 -9.64
N SER A 18 -29.97 -25.61 -9.04
CA SER A 18 -31.29 -26.17 -9.38
C SER A 18 -32.35 -25.33 -8.67
N GLN A 19 -33.09 -24.46 -9.39
CA GLN A 19 -34.47 -24.62 -9.91
C GLN A 19 -35.59 -24.48 -8.85
N GLU A 20 -36.36 -23.38 -8.92
CA GLU A 20 -37.79 -23.23 -9.36
C GLU A 20 -38.73 -23.28 -8.12
N GLU A 21 -39.76 -22.45 -7.94
CA GLU A 21 -40.86 -22.07 -8.84
C GLU A 21 -41.65 -20.86 -8.27
N ALA A 22 -42.47 -20.24 -9.13
CA ALA A 22 -43.25 -19.03 -8.87
C ALA A 22 -44.63 -19.30 -8.22
N ALA A 23 -45.14 -18.35 -7.43
CA ALA A 23 -46.58 -18.19 -7.21
C ALA A 23 -46.94 -16.71 -6.91
N THR A 24 -47.81 -16.18 -7.75
CA THR A 24 -48.52 -14.89 -7.68
C THR A 24 -49.39 -14.76 -6.43
N ASN A 25 -49.57 -13.55 -5.89
CA ASN A 25 -50.86 -12.99 -5.45
C ASN A 25 -50.70 -11.55 -4.93
N ASN A 26 -51.37 -10.59 -5.58
CA ASN A 26 -51.72 -9.29 -4.98
C ASN A 26 -52.91 -9.50 -4.03
N PRO A 27 -52.98 -8.74 -2.92
CA PRO A 27 -54.10 -7.79 -2.84
C PRO A 27 -53.79 -6.48 -2.06
N THR A 28 -54.29 -5.37 -2.64
CA THR A 28 -54.94 -4.21 -2.01
C THR A 28 -54.26 -3.43 -0.86
N GLU A 29 -53.99 -2.15 -1.15
CA GLU A 29 -54.35 -0.96 -0.37
C GLU A 29 -55.00 -1.21 1.02
N ASN A 30 -54.19 -1.37 2.07
CA ASN A 30 -54.52 -0.92 3.45
C ASN A 30 -53.39 -1.07 4.48
N ASN A 31 -52.10 -1.04 4.10
CA ASN A 31 -50.97 -1.17 5.05
C ASN A 31 -49.96 -0.01 5.03
N ILE A 32 -50.37 1.18 4.54
CA ILE A 32 -49.47 2.33 4.35
C ILE A 32 -49.06 3.03 5.67
N THR A 33 -49.57 2.62 6.84
CA THR A 33 -49.38 3.41 8.08
C THR A 33 -48.75 2.71 9.28
N LYS A 34 -48.07 1.57 9.11
CA LYS A 34 -47.29 0.92 10.20
C LYS A 34 -46.01 0.17 9.77
N GLN A 35 -45.25 0.71 8.79
CA GLN A 35 -43.94 0.16 8.41
C GLN A 35 -42.79 1.18 8.42
N SER A 36 -42.99 2.37 8.97
CA SER A 36 -41.90 3.25 9.37
C SER A 36 -41.50 2.93 10.82
N GLU A 37 -40.20 2.79 11.09
CA GLU A 37 -39.57 2.52 12.40
C GLU A 37 -39.25 1.05 12.72
N LYS A 38 -38.45 0.43 11.86
CA LYS A 38 -37.31 -0.36 12.33
C LYS A 38 -36.12 -0.16 11.40
N ILE A 39 -35.64 1.08 11.33
CA ILE A 39 -34.36 1.40 10.70
C ILE A 39 -33.29 0.90 11.67
N THR A 40 -32.74 -0.28 11.40
CA THR A 40 -31.59 -0.80 12.13
C THR A 40 -30.42 0.16 11.87
N ARG A 41 -30.15 1.06 12.83
CA ARG A 41 -28.91 1.84 12.81
C ARG A 41 -27.76 0.83 12.83
N LEU A 42 -26.93 0.81 11.78
CA LEU A 42 -25.73 -0.03 11.75
C LEU A 42 -24.95 0.22 13.04
N SER A 43 -24.66 -0.86 13.76
CA SER A 43 -23.78 -0.74 14.92
C SER A 43 -22.36 -0.54 14.42
N VAL A 44 -21.58 0.30 15.09
CA VAL A 44 -20.18 0.57 14.73
C VAL A 44 -19.34 -0.71 14.68
N SER A 45 -19.70 -1.70 15.49
CA SER A 45 -19.12 -3.04 15.51
C SER A 45 -19.30 -3.84 14.21
N GLU A 46 -20.18 -3.42 13.31
CA GLU A 46 -20.47 -4.10 12.03
C GLU A 46 -19.74 -3.48 10.83
N LEU A 47 -18.94 -2.43 11.04
CA LEU A 47 -18.22 -1.78 9.94
C LEU A 47 -17.11 -2.67 9.40
N THR A 48 -17.07 -2.81 8.08
CA THR A 48 -16.00 -3.48 7.35
C THR A 48 -14.81 -2.54 7.16
N PRO A 49 -13.61 -3.07 6.83
CA PRO A 49 -12.47 -2.24 6.44
C PRO A 49 -12.78 -1.30 5.27
N VAL A 50 -13.68 -1.68 4.36
CA VAL A 50 -14.05 -0.81 3.22
C VAL A 50 -14.95 0.33 3.68
N ASP A 51 -15.88 0.08 4.62
CA ASP A 51 -16.68 1.13 5.25
C ASP A 51 -15.77 2.16 5.95
N ILE A 52 -14.79 1.69 6.74
CA ILE A 52 -13.82 2.54 7.44
C ILE A 52 -12.99 3.35 6.44
N LEU A 53 -12.56 2.72 5.34
CA LEU A 53 -11.86 3.43 4.27
C LEU A 53 -12.73 4.54 3.66
N MET A 54 -14.03 4.31 3.48
CA MET A 54 -14.94 5.34 2.96
C MET A 54 -15.08 6.52 3.94
N LEU A 55 -15.12 6.26 5.26
CA LEU A 55 -15.09 7.34 6.27
C LEU A 55 -13.85 8.23 6.09
N HIS A 56 -12.68 7.63 5.85
CA HIS A 56 -11.44 8.36 5.60
C HIS A 56 -11.53 9.26 4.36
N TYR A 57 -12.07 8.74 3.24
CA TYR A 57 -12.18 9.49 1.99
C TYR A 57 -13.26 10.58 2.03
N ALA A 58 -14.37 10.32 2.72
CA ALA A 58 -15.47 11.27 2.80
C ALA A 58 -15.12 12.48 3.68
N SER A 59 -14.38 12.28 4.77
CA SER A 59 -14.09 13.33 5.75
C SER A 59 -13.52 14.62 5.13
N GLY A 60 -14.27 15.72 5.23
CA GLY A 60 -13.88 17.04 4.76
C GLY A 60 -14.03 17.27 3.24
N THR A 61 -14.52 16.27 2.49
CA THR A 61 -14.76 16.40 1.04
C THR A 61 -16.05 17.16 0.79
N LYS A 62 -16.05 18.05 -0.22
CA LYS A 62 -17.25 18.77 -0.64
C LYS A 62 -18.29 17.85 -1.26
N VAL A 63 -19.55 18.07 -0.90
CA VAL A 63 -20.71 17.35 -1.46
C VAL A 63 -20.81 17.66 -2.95
N GLY A 64 -20.96 16.61 -3.78
CA GLY A 64 -21.06 16.74 -5.23
C GLY A 64 -19.71 16.85 -5.97
N GLU A 65 -18.61 17.14 -5.28
CA GLU A 65 -17.26 17.16 -5.85
C GLU A 65 -16.48 15.86 -5.60
N MET A 66 -17.03 14.94 -4.82
CA MET A 66 -16.37 13.67 -4.49
C MET A 66 -16.27 12.80 -5.75
N GLN A 67 -15.05 12.66 -6.27
CA GLN A 67 -14.74 11.74 -7.36
C GLN A 67 -14.08 10.49 -6.82
N PHE A 68 -14.64 9.34 -7.19
CA PHE A 68 -14.14 8.04 -6.76
C PHE A 68 -13.16 7.46 -7.77
N ALA A 69 -11.98 7.07 -7.30
CA ALA A 69 -11.01 6.36 -8.11
C ALA A 69 -11.49 4.92 -8.41
N GLY A 70 -11.08 4.37 -9.56
CA GLY A 70 -11.55 3.05 -10.00
C GLY A 70 -11.25 1.88 -9.06
N PHE A 71 -10.34 2.04 -8.09
CA PHE A 71 -9.98 0.98 -7.15
C PHE A 71 -11.17 0.51 -6.30
N TRP A 72 -12.15 1.39 -6.03
CA TRP A 72 -13.36 1.00 -5.29
C TRP A 72 -14.07 -0.17 -5.98
N ASN A 73 -14.10 -0.16 -7.31
CA ASN A 73 -14.70 -1.21 -8.10
C ASN A 73 -13.74 -2.41 -8.28
N TYR A 74 -12.54 -2.23 -8.83
CA TYR A 74 -11.70 -3.38 -9.21
C TYR A 74 -10.97 -4.06 -8.05
N LEU A 75 -10.80 -3.38 -6.90
CA LEU A 75 -10.09 -3.92 -5.73
C LEU A 75 -11.06 -4.35 -4.62
N TYR A 76 -12.16 -3.62 -4.47
CA TYR A 76 -13.13 -3.86 -3.39
C TYR A 76 -14.50 -4.34 -3.87
N GLU A 77 -14.72 -4.40 -5.19
CA GLU A 77 -15.96 -4.92 -5.80
C GLU A 77 -17.22 -4.21 -5.29
N ILE A 78 -17.11 -2.90 -5.00
CA ILE A 78 -18.17 -2.08 -4.41
C ILE A 78 -18.43 -0.83 -5.26
N ASP A 79 -19.70 -0.42 -5.36
CA ASP A 79 -20.05 0.92 -5.81
C ASP A 79 -19.82 1.93 -4.67
N PRO A 80 -18.87 2.86 -4.84
CA PRO A 80 -18.54 3.81 -3.78
C PRO A 80 -19.69 4.79 -3.46
N ASN A 81 -20.60 5.07 -4.40
CA ASN A 81 -21.77 5.91 -4.12
C ASN A 81 -22.77 5.19 -3.22
N ASP A 82 -23.03 3.92 -3.48
CA ASP A 82 -23.91 3.10 -2.63
C ASP A 82 -23.36 2.99 -1.21
N LEU A 83 -22.04 2.78 -1.10
CA LEU A 83 -21.35 2.75 0.18
C LEU A 83 -21.43 4.09 0.92
N LEU A 84 -21.18 5.21 0.24
CA LEU A 84 -21.33 6.54 0.81
C LEU A 84 -22.77 6.78 1.30
N ASN A 85 -23.77 6.45 0.48
CA ASN A 85 -25.19 6.61 0.81
C ASN A 85 -25.60 5.75 2.01
N LYS A 86 -25.09 4.51 2.12
CA LYS A 86 -25.27 3.65 3.29
C LYS A 86 -24.73 4.31 4.57
N LEU A 87 -23.54 4.91 4.50
CA LEU A 87 -22.91 5.58 5.64
C LEU A 87 -23.60 6.89 6.03
N ILE A 88 -24.18 7.61 5.06
CA ILE A 88 -25.06 8.76 5.32
C ILE A 88 -26.36 8.31 6.00
N PHE A 89 -27.03 7.30 5.45
CA PHE A 89 -28.29 6.80 5.98
C PHE A 89 -28.15 6.25 7.41
N SER A 90 -27.00 5.67 7.75
CA SER A 90 -26.70 5.21 9.11
C SER A 90 -26.29 6.32 10.09
N GLY A 91 -26.16 7.58 9.63
CA GLY A 91 -25.78 8.73 10.46
C GLY A 91 -24.29 8.77 10.85
N LEU A 92 -23.44 7.99 10.18
CA LEU A 92 -21.99 8.01 10.37
C LEU A 92 -21.33 9.14 9.59
N ILE A 93 -21.93 9.52 8.46
CA ILE A 93 -21.55 10.68 7.66
C ILE A 93 -22.75 11.64 7.60
N ASN A 94 -22.52 12.92 7.84
CA ASN A 94 -23.51 13.97 7.70
C ASN A 94 -23.07 14.96 6.63
N LYS A 95 -24.04 15.56 5.92
CA LYS A 95 -23.77 16.76 5.13
C LYS A 95 -23.84 17.94 6.09
N SER A 96 -22.77 18.70 6.15
CA SER A 96 -22.62 19.84 7.06
C SER A 96 -22.28 21.09 6.27
N TYR A 97 -22.93 22.17 6.64
CA TYR A 97 -22.69 23.50 6.11
C TYR A 97 -21.89 24.31 7.12
N ASN A 98 -20.65 24.67 6.76
CA ASN A 98 -19.79 25.49 7.60
C ASN A 98 -19.31 26.73 6.83
N ILE A 99 -19.95 27.87 7.10
CA ILE A 99 -19.64 29.11 6.41
C ILE A 99 -18.19 29.57 6.62
N GLU A 100 -17.62 29.36 7.81
CA GLU A 100 -16.24 29.77 8.07
C GLU A 100 -15.24 28.93 7.25
N SER A 101 -15.49 27.63 7.11
CA SER A 101 -14.72 26.73 6.24
C SER A 101 -14.85 27.12 4.77
N ASN A 102 -16.07 27.41 4.30
CA ASN A 102 -16.33 27.81 2.92
C ASN A 102 -15.63 29.13 2.57
N LEU A 103 -15.69 30.11 3.45
CA LEU A 103 -14.99 31.39 3.27
C LEU A 103 -13.46 31.22 3.28
N ASN A 104 -12.92 30.36 4.14
CA ASN A 104 -11.49 30.09 4.20
C ASN A 104 -10.97 29.30 3.00
N SER A 105 -11.78 28.43 2.39
CA SER A 105 -11.42 27.66 1.20
C SER A 105 -11.61 28.44 -0.11
N SER A 106 -12.53 29.41 -0.13
CA SER A 106 -12.77 30.32 -1.26
C SER A 106 -11.53 31.13 -1.65
N THR A 107 -11.39 31.47 -2.94
CA THR A 107 -10.26 32.32 -3.37
C THR A 107 -10.47 33.77 -2.97
N VAL A 108 -9.39 34.56 -2.91
CA VAL A 108 -9.49 36.02 -2.65
C VAL A 108 -10.35 36.71 -3.73
N SER A 109 -10.36 36.19 -4.95
CA SER A 109 -11.20 36.71 -6.04
C SER A 109 -12.68 36.51 -5.73
N ASP A 110 -13.07 35.29 -5.35
CA ASP A 110 -14.46 34.94 -5.05
C ASP A 110 -15.02 35.80 -3.91
N LEU A 111 -14.23 35.96 -2.83
CA LEU A 111 -14.60 36.80 -1.68
C LEU A 111 -14.82 38.26 -2.10
N LYS A 112 -13.95 38.81 -2.94
CA LYS A 112 -14.07 40.19 -3.43
C LYS A 112 -15.26 40.37 -4.37
N GLU A 113 -15.59 39.35 -5.16
CA GLU A 113 -16.75 39.40 -6.05
C GLU A 113 -18.05 39.57 -5.25
N VAL A 114 -18.20 38.79 -4.17
CA VAL A 114 -19.38 38.89 -3.29
C VAL A 114 -19.43 40.24 -2.57
N LEU A 115 -18.31 40.69 -2.00
CA LEU A 115 -18.22 42.02 -1.37
C LEU A 115 -18.60 43.14 -2.35
N LYS A 116 -18.13 43.06 -3.60
CA LYS A 116 -18.46 44.04 -4.65
C LYS A 116 -19.95 44.03 -5.01
N LYS A 117 -20.57 42.84 -5.13
CA LYS A 117 -22.02 42.70 -5.37
C LYS A 117 -22.85 43.36 -4.27
N MET A 118 -22.34 43.37 -3.04
CA MET A 118 -23.00 43.95 -1.87
C MET A 118 -22.60 45.41 -1.59
N ASN A 119 -21.82 46.04 -2.48
CA ASN A 119 -21.27 47.39 -2.32
C ASN A 119 -20.45 47.57 -1.03
N ILE A 120 -19.75 46.51 -0.60
CA ILE A 120 -18.89 46.50 0.59
C ILE A 120 -17.42 46.68 0.14
N PRO A 121 -16.56 47.41 0.91
CA PRO A 121 -15.16 47.57 0.57
C PRO A 121 -14.43 46.24 0.32
N VAL A 122 -13.67 46.17 -0.78
CA VAL A 122 -12.95 44.96 -1.24
C VAL A 122 -11.43 44.98 -0.95
N SER A 123 -10.95 45.98 -0.22
CA SER A 123 -9.53 46.11 0.15
C SER A 123 -9.19 45.30 1.40
N GLY A 124 -7.95 44.81 1.48
CA GLY A 124 -7.40 44.09 2.63
C GLY A 124 -6.89 42.69 2.33
N THR A 125 -6.38 42.04 3.37
CA THR A 125 -5.93 40.63 3.35
C THR A 125 -7.14 39.69 3.36
N LYS A 126 -6.94 38.41 3.01
CA LYS A 126 -8.00 37.39 3.02
C LYS A 126 -8.78 37.35 4.34
N LYS A 127 -8.06 37.34 5.48
CA LYS A 127 -8.68 37.37 6.82
C LYS A 127 -9.59 38.59 7.00
N VAL A 128 -9.16 39.77 6.58
CA VAL A 128 -9.97 41.00 6.67
C VAL A 128 -11.22 40.91 5.81
N LEU A 129 -11.12 40.35 4.60
CA LEU A 129 -12.28 40.16 3.72
C LEU A 129 -13.28 39.17 4.32
N ILE A 130 -12.81 38.07 4.90
CA ILE A 130 -13.65 37.07 5.60
C ILE A 130 -14.35 37.70 6.79
N SER A 131 -13.63 38.37 7.69
CA SER A 131 -14.24 39.05 8.84
C SER A 131 -15.28 40.08 8.41
N ARG A 132 -15.03 40.79 7.31
CA ARG A 132 -15.99 41.76 6.76
C ARG A 132 -17.27 41.07 6.28
N LEU A 133 -17.15 40.00 5.50
CA LEU A 133 -18.29 39.18 5.07
C LEU A 133 -19.11 38.67 6.25
N LEU A 134 -18.45 38.10 7.28
CA LEU A 134 -19.12 37.59 8.48
C LEU A 134 -19.80 38.70 9.30
N SER A 135 -19.26 39.91 9.31
CA SER A 135 -19.83 41.05 10.04
C SER A 135 -20.97 41.76 9.30
N SER A 136 -20.99 41.69 7.97
CA SER A 136 -21.86 42.51 7.12
C SER A 136 -23.02 41.73 6.48
N LEU A 137 -22.96 40.40 6.45
CA LEU A 137 -23.99 39.54 5.83
C LEU A 137 -24.55 38.55 6.84
N SER A 138 -25.84 38.24 6.72
CA SER A 138 -26.47 37.16 7.48
C SER A 138 -26.02 35.79 6.96
N ILE A 139 -26.15 34.76 7.81
CA ILE A 139 -25.80 33.37 7.44
C ILE A 139 -26.56 32.93 6.18
N SER A 140 -27.84 33.30 6.04
CA SER A 140 -28.64 32.95 4.87
C SER A 140 -28.14 33.63 3.58
N GLN A 141 -27.67 34.88 3.67
CA GLN A 141 -27.08 35.57 2.51
C GLN A 141 -25.73 34.98 2.14
N LEU A 142 -24.91 34.65 3.15
CA LEU A 142 -23.64 33.99 2.93
C LEU A 142 -23.83 32.61 2.28
N HIS A 143 -24.84 31.84 2.71
CA HIS A 143 -25.17 30.54 2.14
C HIS A 143 -25.56 30.62 0.66
N LEU A 144 -26.22 31.71 0.23
CA LEU A 144 -26.54 31.92 -1.19
C LEU A 144 -25.28 32.04 -2.06
N HIS A 145 -24.21 32.59 -1.51
CA HIS A 145 -22.97 32.87 -2.24
C HIS A 145 -21.88 31.82 -2.05
N PHE A 146 -21.95 31.07 -0.95
CA PHE A 146 -21.00 30.02 -0.60
C PHE A 146 -21.78 28.77 -0.16
N PRO A 147 -22.57 28.14 -1.05
CA PRO A 147 -23.51 27.07 -0.71
C PRO A 147 -22.85 25.71 -0.44
N GLU A 148 -21.52 25.63 -0.47
CA GLU A 148 -20.83 24.35 -0.43
C GLU A 148 -21.06 23.62 0.89
N GLU A 149 -21.54 22.38 0.81
CA GLU A 149 -21.57 21.47 1.95
C GLU A 149 -20.35 20.57 1.92
N THR A 150 -19.92 20.11 3.09
CA THR A 150 -18.90 19.07 3.21
C THR A 150 -19.46 17.85 3.93
N TYR A 151 -18.90 16.68 3.62
CA TYR A 151 -19.14 15.48 4.40
C TYR A 151 -18.36 15.57 5.72
N GLU A 152 -19.10 15.55 6.83
CA GLU A 152 -18.54 15.52 8.18
C GLU A 152 -18.88 14.20 8.86
N LEU A 153 -17.88 13.61 9.50
CA LEU A 153 -18.06 12.38 10.26
C LEU A 153 -18.76 12.69 11.60
N SER A 154 -19.65 11.80 12.05
CA SER A 154 -20.15 11.84 13.43
C SER A 154 -19.02 11.55 14.43
N GLU A 155 -19.18 11.95 15.69
CA GLU A 155 -18.15 11.69 16.73
C GLU A 155 -17.82 10.21 16.87
N THR A 156 -18.83 9.35 16.73
CA THR A 156 -18.63 7.90 16.75
C THR A 156 -17.84 7.41 15.53
N ALA A 157 -18.12 7.94 14.34
CA ALA A 157 -17.38 7.61 13.13
C ALA A 157 -15.92 8.10 13.19
N LYS A 158 -15.67 9.29 13.74
CA LYS A 158 -14.31 9.82 13.97
C LYS A 158 -13.51 8.88 14.88
N ARG A 159 -14.07 8.51 16.04
CA ARG A 159 -13.43 7.56 16.98
C ARG A 159 -13.14 6.23 16.30
N THR A 160 -14.10 5.72 15.54
CA THR A 160 -13.94 4.45 14.81
C THR A 160 -12.80 4.53 13.81
N LEU A 161 -12.71 5.62 13.06
CA LEU A 161 -11.62 5.82 12.09
C LEU A 161 -10.26 5.89 12.80
N ASP A 162 -10.17 6.60 13.93
CA ASP A 162 -8.94 6.72 14.72
C ASP A 162 -8.49 5.35 15.29
N GLU A 163 -9.42 4.56 15.83
CA GLU A 163 -9.15 3.20 16.34
C GLU A 163 -8.71 2.22 15.23
N ASN A 164 -9.06 2.53 13.97
CA ASN A 164 -8.80 1.71 12.79
C ASN A 164 -7.87 2.40 11.77
N GLU A 165 -6.93 3.23 12.26
CA GLU A 165 -5.94 3.93 11.41
C GLU A 165 -5.10 2.98 10.51
N HIS A 166 -5.03 1.69 10.84
CA HIS A 166 -4.37 0.68 10.00
C HIS A 166 -5.03 0.54 8.64
N VAL A 167 -6.35 0.73 8.52
CA VAL A 167 -7.08 0.58 7.26
C VAL A 167 -6.60 1.56 6.18
N PRO A 168 -6.68 2.90 6.37
CA PRO A 168 -6.17 3.84 5.36
C PRO A 168 -4.64 3.73 5.18
N PHE A 169 -3.91 3.37 6.24
CA PHE A 169 -2.48 3.11 6.14
C PHE A 169 -2.16 1.98 5.15
N PHE A 170 -2.77 0.81 5.28
CA PHE A 170 -2.48 -0.32 4.39
C PHE A 170 -3.07 -0.14 3.00
N HIS A 171 -4.21 0.57 2.84
CA HIS A 171 -4.71 0.95 1.52
C HIS A 171 -3.66 1.78 0.75
N SER A 172 -3.14 2.85 1.36
CA SER A 172 -2.14 3.73 0.74
C SER A 172 -0.78 3.07 0.49
N HIS A 173 -0.50 1.94 1.15
CA HIS A 173 0.77 1.21 1.05
C HIS A 173 0.65 -0.17 0.37
N LEU A 174 -0.52 -0.53 -0.16
CA LEU A 174 -0.79 -1.84 -0.75
C LEU A 174 0.23 -2.20 -1.85
N ALA A 175 0.45 -1.29 -2.80
CA ALA A 175 1.36 -1.53 -3.93
C ALA A 175 2.82 -1.76 -3.52
N LYS A 176 3.23 -1.31 -2.33
CA LYS A 176 4.62 -1.41 -1.85
C LYS A 176 4.84 -2.57 -0.88
N THR A 177 3.81 -2.93 -0.12
CA THR A 177 3.90 -3.91 0.97
C THR A 177 3.24 -5.24 0.63
N ASN A 178 2.31 -5.22 -0.33
CA ASN A 178 1.41 -6.32 -0.66
C ASN A 178 0.65 -6.82 0.58
N ILE A 179 0.24 -5.91 1.47
CA ILE A 179 -0.62 -6.19 2.62
C ILE A 179 -1.96 -5.55 2.34
N THR A 180 -3.02 -6.36 2.31
CA THR A 180 -4.38 -5.87 2.10
C THR A 180 -4.97 -5.30 3.38
N ILE A 181 -5.97 -4.41 3.25
CA ILE A 181 -6.71 -3.89 4.42
C ILE A 181 -7.40 -5.01 5.19
N PHE A 182 -7.78 -6.10 4.52
CA PHE A 182 -8.45 -7.24 5.14
C PHE A 182 -7.48 -8.10 5.95
N GLU A 183 -6.29 -8.40 5.43
CA GLU A 183 -5.25 -9.10 6.20
C GLU A 183 -4.85 -8.29 7.44
N ALA A 184 -4.65 -6.99 7.28
CA ALA A 184 -4.34 -6.10 8.40
C ALA A 184 -5.44 -6.08 9.46
N ASP A 185 -6.70 -5.95 9.03
CA ASP A 185 -7.84 -5.93 9.93
C ASP A 185 -8.03 -7.24 10.69
N GLN A 186 -7.79 -8.39 10.04
CA GLN A 186 -7.80 -9.69 10.72
C GLN A 186 -6.77 -9.77 11.85
N ILE A 187 -5.57 -9.21 11.65
CA ILE A 187 -4.56 -9.16 12.71
C ILE A 187 -4.98 -8.19 13.81
N LYS A 188 -5.49 -6.99 13.46
CA LYS A 188 -5.97 -6.03 14.46
C LYS A 188 -7.08 -6.61 15.34
N LYS A 189 -8.01 -7.38 14.77
CA LYS A 189 -9.08 -8.06 15.52
C LYS A 189 -8.54 -9.12 16.49
N LYS A 190 -7.49 -9.85 16.11
CA LYS A 190 -6.83 -10.84 16.97
C LYS A 190 -5.97 -10.19 18.05
N GLU A 191 -5.32 -9.07 17.71
CA GLU A 191 -4.39 -8.35 18.57
C GLU A 191 -4.78 -6.85 18.63
N PRO A 192 -5.84 -6.47 19.39
CA PRO A 192 -6.35 -5.11 19.40
C PRO A 192 -5.34 -4.05 19.85
N SER A 193 -4.33 -4.44 20.63
CA SER A 193 -3.27 -3.55 21.11
C SER A 193 -2.23 -3.22 20.03
N TYR A 194 -2.18 -3.96 18.93
CA TYR A 194 -1.16 -3.73 17.91
C TYR A 194 -1.41 -2.42 17.17
N ASN A 195 -0.34 -1.66 16.98
CA ASN A 195 -0.32 -0.55 16.05
C ASN A 195 -0.12 -1.05 14.60
N LYS A 196 -0.29 -0.15 13.63
CA LYS A 196 -0.12 -0.43 12.20
C LYS A 196 1.24 -1.05 11.82
N PHE A 197 2.33 -0.67 12.48
CA PHE A 197 3.66 -1.22 12.20
C PHE A 197 3.81 -2.65 12.76
N GLN A 198 3.34 -2.90 13.98
CA GLN A 198 3.33 -4.24 14.58
C GLN A 198 2.46 -5.22 13.77
N ILE A 199 1.31 -4.77 13.25
CA ILE A 199 0.50 -5.55 12.31
C ILE A 199 1.32 -5.92 11.07
N ALA A 200 2.00 -4.95 10.46
CA ALA A 200 2.80 -5.18 9.26
C ALA A 200 3.93 -6.19 9.52
N TYR A 201 4.67 -6.02 10.62
CA TYR A 201 5.74 -6.95 10.99
C TYR A 201 5.23 -8.35 11.28
N ARG A 202 4.07 -8.48 11.92
CA ARG A 202 3.45 -9.79 12.18
C ARG A 202 3.17 -10.51 10.86
N ILE A 203 2.46 -9.86 9.93
CA ILE A 203 2.10 -10.44 8.63
C ILE A 203 3.35 -10.80 7.82
N LEU A 204 4.28 -9.85 7.70
CA LEU A 204 5.44 -10.01 6.84
C LEU A 204 6.41 -11.06 7.37
N ASN A 205 6.65 -11.13 8.69
CA ASN A 205 7.53 -12.16 9.24
C ASN A 205 6.93 -13.57 9.09
N GLU A 206 5.63 -13.74 9.36
CA GLU A 206 4.99 -15.05 9.12
C GLU A 206 5.02 -15.45 7.64
N ARG A 207 4.75 -14.50 6.74
CA ARG A 207 4.77 -14.76 5.28
C ARG A 207 6.17 -15.07 4.78
N LYS A 208 7.17 -14.30 5.25
CA LYS A 208 8.59 -14.51 4.96
C LYS A 208 9.02 -15.92 5.39
N GLU A 209 8.78 -16.33 6.63
CA GLU A 209 9.17 -17.67 7.09
C GLU A 209 8.47 -18.79 6.31
N ARG A 210 7.16 -18.63 6.01
CA ARG A 210 6.43 -19.58 5.17
C ARG A 210 7.04 -19.69 3.76
N ASN A 211 7.43 -18.56 3.17
CA ASN A 211 8.07 -18.55 1.85
C ASN A 211 9.44 -19.22 1.88
N LYS A 212 10.24 -18.97 2.93
CA LYS A 212 11.53 -19.64 3.13
C LYS A 212 11.37 -21.16 3.22
N LEU A 213 10.46 -21.63 4.06
CA LEU A 213 10.19 -23.07 4.26
C LEU A 213 9.71 -23.77 2.97
N ASN A 214 9.00 -23.04 2.10
CA ASN A 214 8.52 -23.56 0.82
C ASN A 214 9.49 -23.34 -0.35
N ASN A 215 10.74 -22.93 -0.09
CA ASN A 215 11.75 -22.60 -1.12
C ASN A 215 11.30 -21.51 -2.11
N ASN A 216 10.41 -20.61 -1.68
CA ASN A 216 9.93 -19.48 -2.47
C ASN A 216 10.80 -18.25 -2.24
N TRP A 217 12.05 -18.29 -2.71
CA TRP A 217 13.06 -17.27 -2.41
C TRP A 217 12.76 -15.90 -3.02
N GLY A 218 12.12 -15.86 -4.20
CA GLY A 218 11.67 -14.61 -4.80
C GLY A 218 10.61 -13.91 -3.94
N LEU A 219 9.64 -14.67 -3.41
CA LEU A 219 8.63 -14.14 -2.50
C LEU A 219 9.21 -13.79 -1.12
N TYR A 220 10.12 -14.62 -0.59
CA TYR A 220 10.86 -14.33 0.65
C TYR A 220 11.60 -12.98 0.56
N ARG A 221 12.33 -12.76 -0.53
CA ARG A 221 13.02 -11.49 -0.80
C ARG A 221 12.04 -10.33 -0.92
N ASN A 222 10.87 -10.53 -1.53
CA ASN A 222 9.83 -9.50 -1.61
C ASN A 222 9.30 -9.12 -0.22
N ASP A 223 9.14 -10.08 0.68
CA ASP A 223 8.74 -9.78 2.07
C ASP A 223 9.81 -8.99 2.82
N ILE A 224 11.10 -9.29 2.63
CA ILE A 224 12.20 -8.48 3.18
C ILE A 224 12.14 -7.04 2.65
N HIS A 225 11.91 -6.86 1.34
CA HIS A 225 11.76 -5.52 0.78
C HIS A 225 10.54 -4.79 1.36
N SER A 226 9.41 -5.47 1.56
CA SER A 226 8.23 -4.90 2.23
C SER A 226 8.55 -4.49 3.68
N ILE A 227 9.31 -5.29 4.43
CA ILE A 227 9.77 -4.95 5.78
C ILE A 227 10.64 -3.69 5.75
N SER A 228 11.59 -3.60 4.80
CA SER A 228 12.41 -2.39 4.60
C SER A 228 11.54 -1.14 4.38
N VAL A 229 10.49 -1.24 3.57
CA VAL A 229 9.55 -0.14 3.33
C VAL A 229 8.86 0.30 4.62
N ILE A 230 8.35 -0.65 5.42
CA ILE A 230 7.67 -0.36 6.69
C ILE A 230 8.63 0.33 7.68
N GLN A 231 9.84 -0.21 7.84
CA GLN A 231 10.86 0.38 8.72
C GLN A 231 11.23 1.80 8.31
N TYR A 232 11.34 2.06 7.01
CA TYR A 232 11.59 3.43 6.54
C TYR A 232 10.46 4.39 6.93
N ILE A 233 9.19 3.96 6.80
CA ILE A 233 8.03 4.78 7.17
C ILE A 233 7.97 5.01 8.68
N GLU A 234 8.35 4.00 9.47
CA GLU A 234 8.44 4.09 10.93
C GLU A 234 9.61 4.96 11.42
N GLY A 235 10.58 5.28 10.55
CA GLY A 235 11.78 6.06 10.87
C GLY A 235 13.02 5.23 11.21
N ASN A 236 12.92 3.90 11.14
CA ASN A 236 13.98 2.93 11.39
C ASN A 236 14.88 2.79 10.14
N LEU A 237 15.62 3.86 9.83
CA LEU A 237 16.34 4.01 8.58
C LEU A 237 17.53 3.03 8.43
N ARG A 238 18.24 2.75 9.53
CA ARG A 238 19.40 1.83 9.50
C ARG A 238 18.94 0.41 9.21
N GLU A 239 17.90 -0.05 9.90
CA GLU A 239 17.29 -1.37 9.72
C GLU A 239 16.66 -1.51 8.32
N SER A 240 16.08 -0.41 7.83
CA SER A 240 15.58 -0.36 6.46
C SER A 240 16.69 -0.58 5.43
N LEU A 241 17.87 0.05 5.64
CA LEU A 241 19.05 -0.14 4.80
C LEU A 241 19.60 -1.57 4.88
N THR A 242 19.72 -2.15 6.07
CA THR A 242 20.20 -3.54 6.22
C THR A 242 19.27 -4.53 5.51
N ASN A 243 17.96 -4.32 5.56
CA ASN A 243 17.04 -5.14 4.76
C ASN A 243 17.19 -4.95 3.25
N LEU A 244 17.59 -3.76 2.76
CA LEU A 244 17.93 -3.60 1.34
C LEU A 244 19.22 -4.34 0.96
N PHE A 245 20.19 -4.45 1.86
CA PHE A 245 21.37 -5.29 1.61
C PHE A 245 20.99 -6.77 1.47
N LEU A 246 20.09 -7.26 2.31
CA LEU A 246 19.54 -8.60 2.17
C LEU A 246 18.81 -8.78 0.83
N VAL A 247 18.03 -7.78 0.40
CA VAL A 247 17.39 -7.82 -0.93
C VAL A 247 18.43 -7.97 -2.04
N CYS A 248 19.49 -7.17 -2.03
CA CYS A 248 20.58 -7.29 -3.01
C CYS A 248 21.24 -8.67 -2.98
N PHE A 249 21.49 -9.20 -1.79
CA PHE A 249 22.10 -10.51 -1.63
C PHE A 249 21.23 -11.62 -2.24
N PHE A 250 19.92 -11.63 -1.95
CA PHE A 250 19.01 -12.63 -2.54
C PHE A 250 18.78 -12.43 -4.04
N ASP A 251 18.77 -11.19 -4.54
CA ASP A 251 18.71 -10.89 -5.98
C ASP A 251 19.90 -11.47 -6.75
N LEU A 252 21.07 -11.44 -6.12
CA LEU A 252 22.30 -11.98 -6.69
C LEU A 252 22.47 -13.48 -6.41
N SER A 253 21.67 -14.09 -5.53
CA SER A 253 21.86 -15.49 -5.15
C SER A 253 21.63 -16.49 -6.29
N GLY A 254 20.80 -16.14 -7.28
CA GLY A 254 20.36 -17.06 -8.33
C GLY A 254 19.17 -17.95 -7.92
N MET A 255 18.60 -17.74 -6.74
CA MET A 255 17.40 -18.44 -6.29
C MET A 255 16.13 -17.69 -6.69
N ASP A 256 15.11 -18.43 -7.14
CA ASP A 256 13.76 -17.93 -7.43
C ASP A 256 12.73 -18.78 -6.67
N ASN A 257 11.44 -18.66 -7.01
CA ASN A 257 10.38 -19.42 -6.38
C ASN A 257 10.43 -20.89 -6.77
N ASN A 258 10.08 -21.76 -5.81
CA ASN A 258 10.24 -23.21 -5.90
C ASN A 258 11.70 -23.65 -6.21
N PHE A 259 12.69 -22.93 -5.66
CA PHE A 259 14.10 -23.26 -5.90
C PHE A 259 14.42 -24.67 -5.42
N ASN A 260 15.09 -25.44 -6.28
CA ASN A 260 15.53 -26.78 -5.97
C ASN A 260 16.81 -27.10 -6.74
N LEU A 261 17.86 -27.49 -6.02
CA LEU A 261 19.17 -27.81 -6.59
C LEU A 261 19.11 -28.93 -7.63
N ASN A 262 18.19 -29.89 -7.49
CA ASN A 262 18.01 -30.98 -8.46
C ASN A 262 17.50 -30.50 -9.81
N TYR A 263 16.87 -29.31 -9.85
CA TYR A 263 16.34 -28.69 -11.06
C TYR A 263 17.11 -27.42 -11.44
N MET A 264 18.41 -27.36 -11.11
CA MET A 264 19.28 -26.20 -11.36
C MET A 264 19.25 -25.71 -12.82
N TYR A 265 19.08 -26.62 -13.79
CA TYR A 265 19.00 -26.29 -15.22
C TYR A 265 17.85 -25.32 -15.59
N ILE A 266 16.82 -25.22 -14.74
CA ILE A 266 15.72 -24.28 -14.92
C ILE A 266 16.19 -22.85 -14.59
N PHE A 267 16.95 -22.70 -13.51
CA PHE A 267 17.38 -21.41 -12.97
C PHE A 267 18.61 -20.87 -13.72
N GLU A 268 19.56 -21.73 -14.08
CA GLU A 268 20.87 -21.31 -14.60
C GLU A 268 20.83 -20.60 -15.96
N ARG A 269 19.71 -20.71 -16.70
CA ARG A 269 19.51 -20.10 -18.03
C ARG A 269 19.67 -18.58 -18.00
N GLY A 270 19.43 -17.96 -16.85
CA GLY A 270 19.53 -16.52 -16.65
C GLY A 270 20.65 -16.08 -15.71
N PHE A 271 21.65 -16.92 -15.43
CA PHE A 271 22.75 -16.51 -14.54
C PHE A 271 23.77 -15.63 -15.26
N PHE A 272 24.09 -15.94 -16.51
CA PHE A 272 25.17 -15.31 -17.27
C PHE A 272 24.82 -15.15 -18.75
N PRO A 273 25.46 -14.22 -19.49
CA PRO A 273 26.34 -13.14 -19.02
C PRO A 273 25.56 -12.00 -18.36
N TYR A 274 26.26 -10.98 -17.83
CA TYR A 274 25.66 -9.83 -17.14
C TYR A 274 24.47 -9.22 -17.92
N GLU A 275 24.63 -8.98 -19.21
CA GLU A 275 23.63 -8.31 -20.06
C GLU A 275 22.34 -9.11 -20.24
N LYS A 276 22.36 -10.41 -19.94
CA LYS A 276 21.22 -11.32 -20.03
C LYS A 276 20.83 -11.90 -18.67
N SER A 277 21.50 -11.47 -17.60
CA SER A 277 21.31 -12.07 -16.30
C SER A 277 20.05 -11.54 -15.62
N PHE A 278 19.29 -12.43 -14.99
CA PHE A 278 18.24 -12.04 -14.06
C PHE A 278 18.77 -11.83 -12.64
N CYS A 279 20.00 -12.27 -12.36
CA CYS A 279 20.69 -12.07 -11.10
C CYS A 279 21.35 -10.69 -11.09
N THR A 280 20.56 -9.63 -11.03
CA THR A 280 21.01 -8.22 -11.02
C THR A 280 20.25 -7.43 -9.96
N ILE A 281 20.76 -6.25 -9.59
CA ILE A 281 20.10 -5.40 -8.59
C ILE A 281 19.18 -4.42 -9.31
N ALA A 282 17.91 -4.35 -8.90
CA ALA A 282 16.96 -3.41 -9.50
C ALA A 282 17.39 -1.93 -9.29
N PRO A 283 17.31 -1.06 -10.31
CA PRO A 283 17.72 0.35 -10.20
C PRO A 283 17.04 1.14 -9.07
N GLY A 284 15.79 0.81 -8.76
CA GLY A 284 15.05 1.41 -7.65
C GLY A 284 15.61 1.04 -6.27
N ILE A 285 16.21 -0.14 -6.13
CA ILE A 285 16.88 -0.57 -4.89
C ILE A 285 18.21 0.18 -4.74
N ILE A 286 19.02 0.26 -5.79
CA ILE A 286 20.28 1.03 -5.82
C ILE A 286 20.01 2.49 -5.41
N SER A 287 19.01 3.11 -6.02
CA SER A 287 18.63 4.51 -5.74
C SER A 287 18.26 4.73 -4.27
N LYS A 288 17.52 3.79 -3.67
CA LYS A 288 17.17 3.84 -2.24
C LYS A 288 18.39 3.66 -1.34
N ILE A 289 19.26 2.70 -1.64
CA ILE A 289 20.49 2.44 -0.88
C ILE A 289 21.37 3.70 -0.84
N ILE A 290 21.61 4.34 -2.00
CA ILE A 290 22.38 5.60 -2.08
C ILE A 290 21.72 6.70 -1.23
N SER A 291 20.39 6.83 -1.32
CA SER A 291 19.63 7.81 -0.52
C SER A 291 19.78 7.57 0.98
N PHE A 292 19.71 6.30 1.42
CA PHE A 292 19.79 5.94 2.82
C PHE A 292 21.22 6.06 3.37
N GLN A 293 22.23 5.67 2.59
CA GLN A 293 23.64 5.90 2.91
C GLN A 293 23.90 7.39 3.19
N LYS A 294 23.40 8.27 2.32
CA LYS A 294 23.51 9.74 2.50
C LYS A 294 22.78 10.22 3.75
N LYS A 295 21.53 9.80 3.97
CA LYS A 295 20.74 10.21 5.14
C LYS A 295 21.35 9.74 6.47
N LEU A 296 22.06 8.61 6.47
CA LEU A 296 22.79 8.09 7.62
C LEU A 296 24.21 8.65 7.75
N ASN A 297 24.66 9.48 6.80
CA ASN A 297 26.04 10.00 6.73
C ASN A 297 27.12 8.91 6.80
N LEU A 298 26.86 7.75 6.19
CA LEU A 298 27.83 6.65 6.17
C LEU A 298 28.93 6.94 5.14
N ASN A 299 30.19 6.96 5.60
CA ASN A 299 31.34 6.92 4.70
C ASN A 299 31.47 5.51 4.06
N THR A 300 32.43 5.35 3.16
CA THR A 300 32.65 4.09 2.44
C THR A 300 32.93 2.90 3.38
N ASP A 301 33.77 3.10 4.39
CA ASP A 301 34.18 2.03 5.31
C ASP A 301 33.02 1.60 6.22
N ASP A 302 32.24 2.56 6.73
CA ASP A 302 31.05 2.31 7.55
C ASP A 302 29.95 1.61 6.75
N PHE A 303 29.79 2.00 5.48
CA PHE A 303 28.85 1.36 4.57
C PHE A 303 29.26 -0.09 4.26
N GLN A 304 30.55 -0.31 3.98
CA GLN A 304 31.10 -1.65 3.76
C GLN A 304 30.92 -2.53 4.99
N ARG A 305 31.31 -2.03 6.16
CA ARG A 305 31.19 -2.75 7.43
C ARG A 305 29.74 -3.13 7.71
N LEU A 306 28.80 -2.19 7.58
CA LEU A 306 27.38 -2.47 7.79
C LEU A 306 26.86 -3.54 6.82
N TYR A 307 27.32 -3.51 5.56
CA TYR A 307 26.96 -4.53 4.58
C TYR A 307 27.39 -5.92 5.05
N PHE A 308 28.68 -6.11 5.37
CA PHE A 308 29.19 -7.42 5.78
C PHE A 308 28.63 -7.88 7.12
N GLU A 309 28.50 -7.00 8.12
CA GLU A 309 27.82 -7.29 9.39
C GLU A 309 26.40 -7.83 9.18
N THR A 310 25.70 -7.37 8.14
CA THR A 310 24.36 -7.83 7.78
C THR A 310 24.39 -9.18 7.06
N ILE A 311 25.19 -9.29 5.99
CA ILE A 311 25.20 -10.49 5.13
C ILE A 311 25.85 -11.69 5.84
N ASP A 312 26.74 -11.45 6.81
CA ASP A 312 27.37 -12.54 7.55
C ASP A 312 26.46 -13.30 8.51
N GLN A 313 25.33 -12.71 8.86
CA GLN A 313 24.31 -13.34 9.70
C GLN A 313 23.34 -14.22 8.91
N VAL A 314 23.47 -14.29 7.58
CA VAL A 314 22.50 -14.94 6.71
C VAL A 314 23.09 -16.14 5.99
N GLU A 315 22.36 -17.25 6.11
CA GLU A 315 22.60 -18.46 5.35
C GLU A 315 21.54 -18.62 4.26
N ALA A 316 21.97 -19.10 3.09
CA ALA A 316 21.05 -19.52 2.05
C ALA A 316 21.58 -20.79 1.37
N PRO A 317 20.68 -21.63 0.81
CA PRO A 317 21.05 -22.95 0.31
C PRO A 317 21.89 -22.89 -0.97
N PHE A 318 21.91 -21.75 -1.66
CA PHE A 318 22.70 -21.55 -2.86
C PHE A 318 23.06 -20.07 -3.04
N HIS A 319 24.25 -19.81 -3.57
CA HIS A 319 24.73 -18.50 -3.95
C HIS A 319 25.53 -18.55 -5.25
N LEU A 320 25.09 -17.79 -6.26
CA LEU A 320 25.79 -17.63 -7.52
C LEU A 320 27.09 -16.82 -7.36
N PHE A 321 27.01 -15.74 -6.58
CA PHE A 321 28.13 -14.85 -6.23
C PHE A 321 28.54 -15.06 -4.78
N THR A 322 29.84 -14.93 -4.51
CA THR A 322 30.37 -14.85 -3.13
C THR A 322 29.89 -13.57 -2.45
N LYS A 323 29.94 -13.51 -1.10
CA LYS A 323 29.53 -12.31 -0.35
C LYS A 323 30.37 -11.09 -0.73
N GLU A 324 31.64 -11.29 -1.01
CA GLU A 324 32.55 -10.25 -1.50
C GLU A 324 32.15 -9.77 -2.90
N GLU A 325 31.81 -10.69 -3.80
CA GLU A 325 31.32 -10.32 -5.13
C GLU A 325 29.97 -9.63 -5.07
N THR A 326 29.05 -9.99 -4.16
CA THR A 326 27.77 -9.29 -4.04
C THR A 326 27.94 -7.84 -3.58
N TYR A 327 28.90 -7.58 -2.68
CA TYR A 327 29.28 -6.21 -2.32
C TYR A 327 29.91 -5.47 -3.52
N GLN A 328 30.87 -6.10 -4.21
CA GLN A 328 31.51 -5.49 -5.38
C GLN A 328 30.50 -5.15 -6.48
N ILE A 329 29.56 -6.05 -6.78
CA ILE A 329 28.49 -5.80 -7.74
C ILE A 329 27.65 -4.61 -7.32
N LEU A 330 27.26 -4.51 -6.03
CA LEU A 330 26.52 -3.34 -5.53
C LEU A 330 27.29 -2.03 -5.77
N ILE A 331 28.58 -1.99 -5.47
CA ILE A 331 29.40 -0.78 -5.68
C ILE A 331 29.53 -0.45 -7.17
N LEU A 332 29.81 -1.43 -8.02
CA LEU A 332 29.95 -1.19 -9.46
C LEU A 332 28.63 -0.78 -10.11
N GLU A 333 27.49 -1.27 -9.62
CA GLU A 333 26.15 -0.82 -10.04
C GLU A 333 25.88 0.64 -9.61
N ILE A 334 26.33 1.05 -8.42
CA ILE A 334 26.25 2.45 -7.95
C ILE A 334 27.11 3.36 -8.84
N GLU A 335 28.32 2.92 -9.18
CA GLU A 335 29.29 3.64 -10.01
C GLU A 335 28.98 3.57 -11.51
N LYS A 336 28.10 2.65 -11.90
CA LYS A 336 27.76 2.31 -13.30
C LYS A 336 28.96 1.81 -14.11
N ASP A 337 29.90 1.09 -13.47
CA ASP A 337 31.04 0.46 -14.13
C ASP A 337 30.66 -0.92 -14.70
N ILE A 338 30.13 -0.87 -15.93
CA ILE A 338 29.64 -2.05 -16.65
C ILE A 338 30.76 -3.02 -17.03
N ASP A 339 31.96 -2.54 -17.34
CA ASP A 339 33.05 -3.40 -17.79
C ASP A 339 33.60 -4.26 -16.64
N SER A 340 33.74 -3.67 -15.45
CA SER A 340 34.08 -4.41 -14.23
C SER A 340 32.98 -5.40 -13.84
N LEU A 341 31.70 -5.04 -13.99
CA LEU A 341 30.58 -5.97 -13.77
C LEU A 341 30.68 -7.20 -14.66
N LYS A 342 30.89 -7.02 -15.98
CA LYS A 342 31.08 -8.15 -16.90
C LYS A 342 32.23 -9.07 -16.48
N LYS A 343 33.31 -8.51 -15.93
CA LYS A 343 34.45 -9.28 -15.42
C LYS A 343 34.06 -10.14 -14.22
N ILE A 344 33.33 -9.61 -13.24
CA ILE A 344 32.84 -10.38 -12.09
C ILE A 344 31.93 -11.53 -12.55
N TYR A 345 30.99 -11.27 -13.46
CA TYR A 345 30.09 -12.31 -13.97
C TYR A 345 30.85 -13.41 -14.72
N ARG A 346 31.90 -13.07 -15.47
CA ARG A 346 32.76 -14.06 -16.11
C ARG A 346 33.50 -14.94 -15.09
N ILE A 347 34.02 -14.34 -14.01
CA ILE A 347 34.69 -15.08 -12.92
C ILE A 347 33.70 -16.02 -12.25
N ALA A 348 32.51 -15.52 -11.87
CA ALA A 348 31.45 -16.31 -11.26
C ALA A 348 30.99 -17.44 -12.18
N LYS A 349 30.88 -17.22 -13.50
CA LYS A 349 30.56 -18.25 -14.49
C LYS A 349 31.60 -19.38 -14.49
N HIS A 350 32.88 -19.04 -14.51
CA HIS A 350 33.95 -20.04 -14.48
C HIS A 350 33.91 -20.86 -13.17
N ARG A 351 33.68 -20.21 -12.02
CA ARG A 351 33.50 -20.90 -10.74
C ARG A 351 32.28 -21.83 -10.77
N TYR A 352 31.14 -21.34 -11.23
CA TYR A 352 29.89 -22.09 -11.31
C TYR A 352 30.02 -23.36 -12.18
N LEU A 353 30.60 -23.24 -13.38
CA LEU A 353 30.82 -24.39 -14.26
C LEU A 353 31.74 -25.43 -13.63
N LYS A 354 32.83 -24.99 -12.99
CA LYS A 354 33.77 -25.89 -12.28
C LYS A 354 33.12 -26.61 -11.10
N SER A 355 32.17 -25.97 -10.40
CA SER A 355 31.40 -26.64 -9.34
C SER A 355 30.35 -27.59 -9.88
N LYS A 356 29.72 -27.25 -11.02
CA LYS A 356 28.69 -28.08 -11.65
C LYS A 356 29.23 -29.45 -12.07
N ASP A 357 30.44 -29.48 -12.62
CA ASP A 357 31.13 -30.73 -12.99
C ASP A 357 31.36 -31.66 -11.77
N LYS A 358 31.43 -31.09 -10.56
CA LYS A 358 31.54 -31.85 -9.30
C LYS A 358 30.20 -32.23 -8.67
N MET A 359 29.13 -31.52 -9.03
CA MET A 359 27.76 -31.79 -8.57
C MET A 359 27.06 -32.89 -9.39
N GLN A 360 27.66 -33.30 -10.53
CA GLN A 360 27.19 -34.42 -11.35
C GLN A 360 28.24 -35.55 -11.46
N PRO A 361 28.56 -36.28 -10.38
CA PRO A 361 29.14 -37.61 -10.55
C PRO A 361 28.00 -38.61 -10.82
N GLU A 362 27.98 -39.15 -12.04
CA GLU A 362 27.22 -40.35 -12.45
C GLU A 362 25.70 -40.23 -12.62
N VAL A 363 25.28 -39.67 -13.75
CA VAL A 363 24.27 -40.34 -14.58
C VAL A 363 24.89 -40.51 -15.96
N ARG A 364 25.81 -41.48 -16.08
CA ARG A 364 26.13 -42.06 -17.39
C ARG A 364 25.13 -43.19 -17.58
N LEU A 365 24.23 -43.00 -18.55
CA LEU A 365 23.32 -44.04 -19.04
C LEU A 365 24.08 -45.29 -19.48
#